data_AF-D9W4N1-F1
#
_entry.id   AF-D9W4N1-F1
#
_cell.length_a   1.000
_cell.length_b   1.000
_cell.length_c   1.000
_cell.angle_alpha   90.00
_cell.angle_beta   90.00
_cell.angle_gamma   90.00
#
_symmetry.space_group_name_H-M   'P 1'
#
loop_
_entity.id
_entity.type
_entity.pdbx_description
1 polymer ?
#
loop_
_entity_poly.entity_id
_entity_poly.type
_entity_poly.pdbx_seq_one_letter_code
_entity_poly.pdbx_strand_id
1 'polypeptide(L)'
;MTWSPGHQAVEQEDLPKLRELLDAGYDVEDDNGDGWTLLRHAIDIEIDSHIQSGEPLHADVTAFLLARGADPLRSTDGVFPAAEAEERGHWLAAELIRAWATRPSNT
;
A
#
# COMPACT_ATOMS: atom_id res chain seq x y z
N MET A 1 -6.34 3.20 -17.69
CA MET A 1 -5.58 2.04 -17.24
C MET A 1 -4.13 2.17 -17.70
N THR A 2 -3.30 2.77 -16.87
CA THR A 2 -1.85 2.80 -17.08
C THR A 2 -1.20 2.75 -15.71
N TRP A 3 -0.39 1.73 -15.45
CA TRP A 3 0.45 1.69 -14.25
C TRP A 3 1.40 2.88 -14.28
N SER A 4 1.27 3.77 -13.30
CA SER A 4 2.16 4.91 -13.15
C SER A 4 3.57 4.47 -12.72
N PRO A 5 4.56 5.38 -12.75
CA PRO A 5 5.86 5.11 -12.14
C PRO A 5 5.79 4.71 -10.66
N GLY A 6 4.86 5.27 -9.88
CA GLY A 6 4.69 4.91 -8.47
C GLY A 6 4.19 3.47 -8.33
N HIS A 7 3.21 3.14 -9.15
CA HIS A 7 2.67 1.80 -9.32
C HIS A 7 3.74 0.76 -9.74
N GLN A 8 4.61 1.12 -10.69
CA GLN A 8 5.74 0.29 -11.10
C GLN A 8 6.78 0.11 -9.99
N ALA A 9 6.98 1.11 -9.13
CA ALA A 9 7.88 0.98 -7.99
C ALA A 9 7.28 0.07 -6.90
N VAL A 10 5.96 0.10 -6.70
CA VAL A 10 5.25 -0.84 -5.81
C VAL A 10 5.32 -2.27 -6.35
N GLU A 11 5.07 -2.47 -7.65
CA GLU A 11 5.17 -3.79 -8.33
C GLU A 11 6.52 -4.48 -8.09
N GLN A 12 7.60 -3.68 -8.06
CA GLN A 12 8.96 -4.16 -7.90
C GLN A 12 9.44 -4.16 -6.44
N GLU A 13 8.57 -3.76 -5.51
CA GLU A 13 8.90 -3.52 -4.10
C GLU A 13 10.14 -2.62 -3.92
N ASP A 14 10.36 -1.71 -4.88
CA ASP A 14 11.51 -0.81 -4.97
C ASP A 14 11.28 0.43 -4.09
N LEU A 15 11.47 0.25 -2.77
CA LEU A 15 11.36 1.33 -1.78
C LEU A 15 12.25 2.56 -2.07
N PRO A 16 13.53 2.42 -2.48
CA PRO A 16 14.32 3.56 -2.92
C PRO A 16 13.65 4.35 -4.04
N LYS A 17 13.13 3.66 -5.07
CA LYS A 17 12.49 4.34 -6.19
C LYS A 17 11.17 4.98 -5.81
N LEU A 18 10.34 4.26 -5.04
CA LEU A 18 9.08 4.78 -4.53
C LEU A 18 9.31 6.03 -3.68
N ARG A 19 10.36 6.04 -2.86
CA ARG A 19 10.78 7.22 -2.10
C ARG A 19 11.13 8.40 -3.00
N GLU A 20 11.99 8.21 -4.00
CA GLU A 20 12.35 9.27 -4.94
C GLU A 20 11.12 9.89 -5.61
N LEU A 21 10.18 9.06 -6.04
CA LEU A 21 8.95 9.50 -6.72
C LEU A 21 8.08 10.33 -5.78
N LEU A 22 7.81 9.83 -4.58
CA LEU A 22 7.00 10.57 -3.61
C LEU A 22 7.71 11.83 -3.11
N ASP A 23 9.05 11.85 -3.06
CA ASP A 23 9.84 13.05 -2.72
C ASP A 23 9.77 14.10 -3.84
N ALA A 24 9.62 13.66 -5.10
CA ALA A 24 9.39 14.50 -6.27
C ALA A 24 7.94 15.00 -6.40
N GLY A 25 7.05 14.68 -5.45
CA GLY A 25 5.68 15.15 -5.42
C GLY A 25 4.69 14.30 -6.23
N TYR A 26 5.04 13.05 -6.54
CA TYR A 26 4.05 12.08 -7.03
C TYR A 26 2.97 11.86 -5.97
N ASP A 27 1.74 11.66 -6.43
CA ASP A 27 0.59 11.46 -5.56
C ASP A 27 0.70 10.10 -4.85
N VAL A 28 0.63 10.11 -3.52
CA VAL A 28 0.61 8.88 -2.71
C VAL A 28 -0.72 8.14 -2.86
N GLU A 29 -1.77 8.88 -3.25
CA GLU A 29 -3.12 8.40 -3.53
C GLU A 29 -3.34 8.00 -4.99
N ASP A 30 -2.26 7.92 -5.77
CA ASP A 30 -2.31 7.56 -7.18
C ASP A 30 -3.07 6.25 -7.39
N ASP A 31 -3.94 6.28 -8.40
CA ASP A 31 -4.91 5.24 -8.73
C ASP A 31 -4.83 4.96 -10.24
N ASN A 32 -4.68 3.68 -10.61
CA ASN A 32 -4.55 3.28 -12.02
C ASN A 32 -5.83 3.48 -12.88
N GLY A 33 -6.94 3.88 -12.26
CA GLY A 33 -8.25 4.13 -12.86
C GLY A 33 -9.31 3.08 -12.50
N ASP A 34 -8.92 1.99 -11.84
CA ASP A 34 -9.80 0.88 -11.42
C ASP A 34 -9.81 0.70 -9.89
N GLY A 35 -9.46 1.73 -9.13
CA GLY A 35 -9.49 1.68 -7.68
C GLY A 35 -8.25 1.02 -7.06
N TRP A 36 -7.21 0.79 -7.85
CA TRP A 36 -5.92 0.34 -7.36
C TRP A 36 -5.12 1.55 -6.90
N THR A 37 -5.25 1.89 -5.62
CA THR A 37 -4.33 2.85 -4.99
C THR A 37 -2.95 2.22 -4.83
N LEU A 38 -1.91 3.04 -4.65
CA LEU A 38 -0.58 2.53 -4.27
C LEU A 38 -0.65 1.64 -3.02
N LEU A 39 -1.47 2.00 -2.02
CA LEU A 39 -1.64 1.24 -0.78
C LEU A 39 -2.30 -0.12 -1.03
N ARG A 40 -3.36 -0.17 -1.83
CA ARG A 40 -4.01 -1.44 -2.21
C ARG A 40 -3.06 -2.33 -2.99
N HIS A 41 -2.30 -1.75 -3.91
CA HIS A 41 -1.32 -2.47 -4.70
C HIS A 41 -0.19 -3.06 -3.84
N ALA A 42 0.28 -2.34 -2.82
CA ALA A 42 1.27 -2.86 -1.89
C ALA A 42 0.79 -4.11 -1.16
N ILE A 43 -0.45 -4.12 -0.66
CA ILE A 43 -1.05 -5.30 -0.01
C ILE A 43 -1.05 -6.51 -0.95
N ASP A 44 -1.37 -6.31 -2.22
CA ASP A 44 -1.42 -7.37 -3.24
C ASP A 44 -0.03 -7.94 -3.54
N ILE A 45 0.94 -7.07 -3.82
CA ILE A 45 2.28 -7.48 -4.22
C ILE A 45 3.07 -8.09 -3.06
N GLU A 46 2.92 -7.60 -1.83
CA GLU A 46 3.58 -8.20 -0.66
C GLU A 46 3.13 -9.65 -0.44
N ILE A 47 1.84 -9.95 -0.72
CA ILE A 47 1.30 -11.32 -0.67
C ILE A 47 1.83 -12.18 -1.83
N ASP A 48 1.79 -11.64 -3.05
CA ASP A 48 2.23 -12.36 -4.24
C ASP A 48 3.73 -12.67 -4.19
N SER A 49 4.56 -11.70 -3.78
CA SER A 49 6.00 -11.88 -3.54
C SER A 49 6.26 -12.93 -2.47
N HIS A 50 5.53 -12.91 -1.35
CA HIS A 50 5.61 -13.95 -0.33
C HIS A 50 5.32 -15.36 -0.89
N ILE A 51 4.23 -15.51 -1.63
CA ILE A 51 3.81 -16.81 -2.20
C ILE A 51 4.82 -17.32 -3.23
N GLN A 52 5.34 -16.43 -4.08
CA GLN A 52 6.24 -16.80 -5.18
C GLN A 52 7.65 -17.11 -4.70
N SER A 53 8.18 -16.33 -3.76
CA SER A 53 9.55 -16.48 -3.27
C SER A 53 9.67 -17.51 -2.14
N GLY A 54 8.61 -17.67 -1.33
CA GLY A 54 8.66 -18.42 -0.07
C GLY A 54 9.37 -17.69 1.08
N GLU A 55 9.83 -16.46 0.85
CA GLU A 55 10.40 -15.60 1.89
C GLU A 55 9.31 -15.15 2.88
N PRO A 56 9.65 -14.72 4.11
CA PRO A 56 8.66 -14.24 5.07
C PRO A 56 7.82 -13.09 4.51
N LEU A 57 6.50 -13.16 4.71
CA LEU A 57 5.58 -12.06 4.40
C LEU A 57 5.98 -10.80 5.17
N HIS A 58 6.20 -9.70 4.44
CA HIS A 58 6.56 -8.40 4.99
C HIS A 58 5.49 -7.36 4.66
N ALA A 59 5.57 -6.17 5.28
CA ALA A 59 4.63 -5.06 5.07
C ALA A 59 5.37 -3.72 4.89
N ASP A 60 6.59 -3.76 4.35
CA ASP A 60 7.49 -2.61 4.28
C ASP A 60 6.99 -1.53 3.31
N VAL A 61 6.39 -1.90 2.17
CA VAL A 61 5.82 -0.96 1.21
C VAL A 61 4.52 -0.38 1.76
N THR A 62 3.67 -1.23 2.37
CA THR A 62 2.47 -0.79 3.08
C THR A 62 2.81 0.23 4.17
N ALA A 63 3.79 -0.09 5.05
CA ALA A 63 4.22 0.79 6.12
C ALA A 63 4.79 2.11 5.58
N PHE A 64 5.56 2.06 4.50
CA PHE A 64 6.13 3.25 3.88
C PHE A 64 5.05 4.17 3.31
N LEU A 65 4.07 3.65 2.58
CA LEU A 65 2.99 4.45 2.00
C LEU A 65 2.13 5.13 3.08
N LEU A 66 1.79 4.40 4.15
CA LEU A 66 1.11 4.98 5.32
C LEU A 66 1.94 6.11 5.94
N ALA A 67 3.24 5.91 6.10
CA ALA A 67 4.16 6.95 6.61
C ALA A 67 4.27 8.17 5.68
N ARG A 68 4.02 7.99 4.37
CA ARG A 68 3.99 9.06 3.37
C ARG A 68 2.61 9.71 3.22
N GLY A 69 1.62 9.29 4.01
CA GLY A 69 0.31 9.92 4.08
C GLY A 69 -0.78 9.25 3.27
N ALA A 70 -0.57 7.99 2.82
CA ALA A 70 -1.66 7.21 2.24
C ALA A 70 -2.82 7.09 3.23
N ASP A 71 -4.05 7.35 2.78
CA ASP A 71 -5.25 7.30 3.59
C ASP A 71 -5.60 5.84 3.93
N PRO A 72 -5.49 5.41 5.21
CA PRO A 72 -5.80 4.04 5.61
C PRO A 72 -7.29 3.70 5.50
N LEU A 73 -8.17 4.69 5.30
CA LEU A 73 -9.62 4.55 5.24
C LEU A 73 -10.18 4.69 3.82
N ARG A 74 -9.33 4.92 2.80
CA ARG A 74 -9.79 5.03 1.43
C ARG A 74 -10.24 3.66 0.90
N SER A 75 -11.55 3.47 0.84
CA SER A 75 -12.13 2.23 0.32
C SER A 75 -12.20 2.22 -1.20
N THR A 76 -12.03 1.02 -1.76
CA THR A 76 -12.27 0.74 -3.17
C THR A 76 -13.44 -0.22 -3.29
N ASP A 77 -14.46 0.15 -4.07
CA ASP A 77 -15.70 -0.63 -4.24
C ASP A 77 -16.37 -1.05 -2.92
N GLY A 78 -16.22 -0.21 -1.88
CA GLY A 78 -16.75 -0.46 -0.54
C GLY A 78 -15.89 -1.36 0.35
N VAL A 79 -14.72 -1.81 -0.13
CA VAL A 79 -13.76 -2.59 0.65
C VAL A 79 -12.68 -1.67 1.21
N PHE A 80 -12.49 -1.70 2.53
CA PHE A 80 -11.43 -0.93 3.20
C PHE A 80 -10.08 -1.67 3.13
N PRO A 81 -8.94 -0.96 3.04
CA PRO A 81 -7.63 -1.59 2.90
C PRO A 81 -7.30 -2.61 4.02
N ALA A 82 -7.65 -2.28 5.28
CA ALA A 82 -7.43 -3.20 6.39
C ALA A 82 -8.28 -4.49 6.29
N ALA A 83 -9.51 -4.38 5.76
CA ALA A 83 -10.39 -5.53 5.59
C ALA A 83 -9.89 -6.44 4.45
N GLU A 84 -9.43 -5.86 3.35
CA GLU A 84 -8.83 -6.61 2.24
C GLU A 84 -7.55 -7.33 2.67
N ALA A 85 -6.65 -6.66 3.39
CA ALA A 85 -5.44 -7.28 3.92
C ALA A 85 -5.77 -8.47 4.86
N GLU A 86 -6.77 -8.31 5.74
CA GLU A 86 -7.24 -9.37 6.63
C GLU A 86 -7.87 -10.55 5.89
N GLU A 87 -8.75 -10.30 4.92
CA GLU A 87 -9.39 -11.35 4.12
C GLU A 87 -8.35 -12.21 3.38
N ARG A 88 -7.25 -11.59 2.94
CA ARG A 88 -6.16 -12.28 2.24
C ARG A 88 -5.07 -12.83 3.16
N GLY A 89 -5.24 -12.73 4.47
CA GLY A 89 -4.30 -13.28 5.47
C GLY A 89 -3.04 -12.45 5.69
N HIS A 90 -2.99 -11.21 5.21
CA HIS A 90 -1.89 -10.28 5.43
C HIS A 90 -2.04 -9.51 6.74
N TRP A 91 -2.01 -10.24 7.86
CA TRP A 91 -2.33 -9.73 9.20
C TRP A 91 -1.49 -8.53 9.64
N LEU A 92 -0.18 -8.52 9.30
CA LEU A 92 0.70 -7.40 9.65
C LEU A 92 0.27 -6.09 8.97
N ALA A 93 -0.03 -6.13 7.67
CA ALA A 93 -0.54 -4.96 6.94
C ALA A 93 -1.88 -4.50 7.51
N ALA A 94 -2.80 -5.43 7.79
CA ALA A 94 -4.11 -5.10 8.37
C ALA A 94 -3.98 -4.35 9.71
N GLU A 95 -3.10 -4.82 10.61
CA GLU A 95 -2.85 -4.18 11.90
C GLU A 95 -2.16 -2.81 11.75
N LEU A 96 -1.21 -2.67 10.83
CA LEU A 96 -0.59 -1.38 10.54
C LEU A 96 -1.64 -0.36 10.05
N ILE A 97 -2.47 -0.74 9.09
CA ILE A 97 -3.51 0.13 8.53
C ILE A 97 -4.51 0.54 9.62
N ARG A 98 -4.99 -0.40 10.45
CA ARG A 98 -5.87 -0.10 11.59
C ARG A 98 -5.23 0.85 12.60
N ALA A 99 -3.96 0.63 12.91
CA ALA A 99 -3.22 1.51 13.80
C ALA A 99 -3.16 2.94 13.23
N TRP A 100 -2.88 3.10 11.93
CA TRP A 100 -2.87 4.40 11.27
C TRP A 100 -4.25 5.09 11.23
N ALA A 101 -5.31 4.34 10.95
CA ALA A 101 -6.68 4.85 10.91
C ALA A 101 -7.18 5.43 12.25
N THR A 102 -6.60 4.99 13.37
CA THR A 102 -6.98 5.43 14.72
C THR A 102 -6.05 6.50 15.30
N ARG A 103 -5.03 6.93 14.54
CA ARG A 103 -4.10 7.98 15.01
C ARG A 103 -4.86 9.31 15.10
N PRO A 104 -4.77 10.03 16.22
CA PRO A 104 -5.25 11.40 16.26
C PRO A 104 -4.42 12.24 15.28
N SER A 105 -5.09 12.91 14.35
CA SER A 105 -4.46 13.90 13.48
C SER A 105 -3.96 15.04 14.37
N ASN A 106 -2.66 15.09 14.65
CA ASN A 106 -2.05 16.25 15.26
C ASN A 106 -2.01 17.35 14.18
N THR A 107 -3.04 18.19 14.16
CA THR A 107 -3.07 19.51 13.51
C THR A 107 -2.08 20.47 14.15
#